data_AF-A0A820F987-F1
#
_entry.id   AF-A0A820F987-F1
#
_cell.length_a   1.000
_cell.length_b   1.000
_cell.length_c   1.000
_cell.angle_alpha   90.00
_cell.angle_beta   90.00
_cell.angle_gamma   90.00
#
_symmetry.space_group_name_H-M   'P 1'
#
loop_
_entity.id
_entity.type
_entity.pdbx_description
1 polymer ?
#
loop_
_entity_poly.entity_id
_entity_poly.type
_entity_poly.pdbx_seq_one_letter_code
_entity_poly.pdbx_strand_id
1 'polypeptide(L)'
;MATSTGRICCFTCNKAKATSKCAGCLKDFCFTHLTDHRQELANQLDDIEVHRDLFRQALNEQTTDPQTHPLIKKIDQWEQDSINKIFFPKD
;
A
#
# COMPACT_ATOMS: atom_id res chain seq x y z
N MET A 1 -22.95 -31.89 -26.68
CA MET A 1 -22.60 -30.78 -25.75
C MET A 1 -22.78 -29.48 -26.52
N ALA A 2 -23.92 -28.81 -26.35
CA ALA A 2 -24.19 -27.54 -27.03
C ALA A 2 -23.38 -26.43 -26.35
N THR A 3 -22.43 -25.84 -27.06
CA THR A 3 -21.79 -24.60 -26.63
C THR A 3 -22.84 -23.49 -26.73
N SER A 4 -23.33 -23.01 -25.58
CA SER A 4 -24.10 -21.76 -25.55
C SER A 4 -23.21 -20.67 -26.11
N THR A 5 -23.49 -20.20 -27.32
CA THR A 5 -22.85 -19.01 -27.91
C THR A 5 -23.40 -17.77 -27.19
N GLY A 6 -23.06 -17.63 -25.91
CA GLY A 6 -23.22 -16.42 -25.15
C GLY A 6 -22.31 -15.38 -25.78
N ARG A 7 -22.91 -14.33 -26.34
CA ARG A 7 -22.17 -13.24 -26.97
C ARG A 7 -21.23 -12.62 -25.93
N ILE A 8 -19.91 -12.71 -26.15
CA ILE A 8 -18.92 -12.14 -25.22
C ILE A 8 -19.06 -10.61 -25.25
N CYS A 9 -19.27 -10.01 -24.08
CA CYS A 9 -19.45 -8.58 -23.91
C CYS A 9 -18.32 -8.00 -23.07
N CYS A 10 -17.96 -6.75 -23.37
CA CYS A 10 -17.02 -6.01 -22.54
C CYS A 10 -17.60 -5.84 -21.12
N PHE A 11 -16.82 -6.19 -20.09
CA PHE A 11 -17.18 -6.06 -18.67
C PHE A 11 -17.60 -4.63 -18.30
N THR A 12 -16.91 -3.61 -18.83
CA THR A 12 -17.18 -2.20 -18.51
C THR A 12 -18.40 -1.62 -19.20
N CYS A 13 -18.56 -1.82 -20.52
CA CYS A 13 -19.64 -1.16 -21.28
C CYS A 13 -20.76 -2.08 -21.73
N ASN A 14 -20.66 -3.38 -21.45
CA ASN A 14 -21.62 -4.44 -21.82
C ASN A 14 -21.96 -4.51 -23.32
N LYS A 15 -21.14 -3.90 -24.17
CA LYS A 15 -21.31 -3.97 -25.63
C LYS A 15 -20.63 -5.23 -26.14
N ALA A 16 -21.35 -5.97 -26.97
CA ALA A 16 -20.78 -7.05 -27.75
C ALA A 16 -19.91 -6.48 -28.88
N LYS A 17 -18.61 -6.60 -28.71
CA LYS A 17 -17.57 -6.14 -29.64
C LYS A 17 -16.46 -7.18 -29.67
N ALA A 18 -15.47 -7.00 -30.54
CA ALA A 18 -14.21 -7.71 -30.40
C ALA A 18 -13.64 -7.41 -28.99
N THR A 19 -13.56 -8.46 -28.17
CA THR A 19 -13.11 -8.39 -26.79
C THR A 19 -11.89 -9.26 -26.61
N SER A 20 -11.02 -8.86 -25.69
CA SER A 20 -9.88 -9.65 -25.24
C SER A 20 -10.00 -9.88 -23.75
N LYS A 21 -9.69 -11.12 -23.32
CA LYS A 21 -9.72 -11.52 -21.92
C LYS A 21 -8.44 -11.09 -21.21
N CYS A 22 -8.57 -10.44 -20.06
CA CYS A 22 -7.44 -10.23 -19.16
C CYS A 22 -7.14 -11.55 -18.41
N ALA A 23 -5.92 -12.06 -18.50
CA ALA A 23 -5.53 -13.30 -17.84
C ALA A 23 -5.52 -13.19 -16.29
N GLY A 24 -5.28 -11.98 -15.76
CA GLY A 24 -5.22 -11.74 -14.32
C GLY A 24 -6.61 -11.70 -13.67
N CYS A 25 -7.52 -10.86 -14.18
CA CYS A 25 -8.86 -10.70 -13.58
C CYS A 25 -9.96 -11.53 -14.24
N LEU A 26 -9.61 -12.30 -15.30
CA LEU A 26 -10.49 -13.18 -16.08
C LEU A 26 -11.72 -12.50 -16.72
N LYS A 27 -11.72 -11.17 -16.81
CA LYS A 27 -12.78 -10.37 -17.44
C LYS A 27 -12.45 -10.07 -18.91
N ASP A 28 -13.48 -10.01 -19.74
CA ASP A 28 -13.40 -9.62 -21.14
C ASP A 28 -13.57 -8.10 -21.30
N PHE A 29 -12.70 -7.46 -22.08
CA PHE A 29 -12.76 -6.02 -22.33
C PHE A 29 -12.71 -5.73 -23.82
N CYS A 30 -13.44 -4.71 -24.29
CA CYS A 30 -13.14 -4.13 -25.60
C CYS A 30 -11.79 -3.39 -25.53
N PHE A 31 -11.13 -3.20 -26.67
CA PHE A 31 -9.77 -2.62 -26.72
C PHE A 31 -9.59 -1.32 -25.92
N THR A 32 -10.54 -0.38 -25.97
CA THR A 32 -10.49 0.87 -25.19
C THR A 32 -10.43 0.58 -23.68
N HIS A 33 -11.42 -0.12 -23.13
CA HIS A 33 -11.45 -0.43 -21.71
C HIS A 33 -10.37 -1.42 -21.27
N LEU A 34 -9.78 -2.20 -22.19
CA LEU A 34 -8.60 -3.00 -21.89
C LEU A 34 -7.37 -2.11 -21.66
N THR A 35 -7.19 -1.07 -22.48
CA THR A 35 -6.14 -0.07 -22.29
C THR A 35 -6.35 0.69 -20.99
N ASP A 36 -7.57 1.15 -20.72
CA ASP A 36 -7.90 1.84 -19.46
C ASP A 36 -7.63 0.93 -18.25
N HIS A 37 -8.04 -0.34 -18.33
CA HIS A 37 -7.78 -1.32 -17.28
C HIS A 37 -6.27 -1.53 -17.03
N ARG A 38 -5.47 -1.57 -18.08
CA ARG A 38 -4.00 -1.70 -17.96
C ARG A 38 -3.36 -0.45 -17.37
N GLN A 39 -3.85 0.74 -17.73
CA GLN A 39 -3.38 2.00 -17.15
C GLN A 39 -3.70 2.06 -15.66
N GLU A 40 -4.91 1.68 -15.26
CA GLU A 40 -5.29 1.61 -13.84
C GLU A 40 -4.37 0.65 -13.06
N LEU A 41 -4.06 -0.52 -13.62
CA LEU A 41 -3.12 -1.45 -13.00
C LEU A 41 -1.71 -0.86 -12.87
N ALA A 42 -1.24 -0.09 -13.86
CA ALA A 42 0.05 0.59 -13.79
C ALA A 42 0.06 1.62 -12.65
N ASN A 43 -0.97 2.46 -12.56
CA ASN A 43 -1.09 3.45 -11.49
C ASN A 43 -1.12 2.78 -10.10
N GLN A 44 -1.84 1.67 -9.94
CA GLN A 44 -1.87 0.93 -8.68
C GLN A 44 -0.51 0.35 -8.30
N LEU A 45 0.30 -0.08 -9.28
CA LEU A 45 1.66 -0.53 -9.02
C LEU A 45 2.56 0.63 -8.60
N ASP A 46 2.48 1.77 -9.27
CA ASP A 46 3.23 2.98 -8.90
C ASP A 46 2.92 3.40 -7.45
N ASP A 47 1.64 3.38 -7.06
CA ASP A 47 1.21 3.68 -5.69
C ASP A 47 1.79 2.68 -4.66
N ILE A 48 1.84 1.39 -5.00
CA ILE A 48 2.45 0.37 -4.13
C ILE A 48 3.96 0.62 -3.98
N GLU A 49 4.64 1.00 -5.05
CA GLU A 49 6.07 1.31 -5.01
C GLU A 49 6.36 2.54 -4.13
N VAL A 50 5.58 3.61 -4.28
CA VAL A 50 5.69 4.80 -3.43
C VAL A 50 5.47 4.45 -1.96
N HIS A 51 4.41 3.69 -1.64
CA HIS A 51 4.15 3.28 -0.25
C HIS A 51 5.26 2.39 0.32
N ARG A 52 5.82 1.48 -0.49
CA ARG A 52 6.95 0.64 -0.09
C ARG A 52 8.17 1.49 0.25
N ASP A 53 8.47 2.50 -0.55
CA ASP A 53 9.65 3.33 -0.37
C ASP A 53 9.52 4.22 0.86
N LEU A 54 8.35 4.83 1.08
CA LEU A 54 8.04 5.57 2.30
C LEU A 54 8.11 4.67 3.55
N PHE A 55 7.57 3.46 3.48
CA PHE A 55 7.62 2.51 4.60
C PHE A 55 9.06 2.11 4.93
N ARG A 56 9.88 1.82 3.90
CA ARG A 56 11.30 1.51 4.09
C ARG A 56 12.05 2.70 4.70
N GLN A 57 11.77 3.92 4.26
CA GLN A 57 12.36 5.12 4.84
C GLN A 57 12.02 5.24 6.33
N ALA A 58 10.74 5.10 6.71
CA ALA A 58 10.30 5.17 8.10
C ALA A 58 10.94 4.10 8.99
N LEU A 59 11.16 2.89 8.47
CA LEU A 59 11.87 1.83 9.20
C LEU A 59 13.36 2.17 9.39
N ASN A 60 14.01 2.68 8.35
CA ASN A 60 15.42 3.07 8.42
C ASN A 60 15.63 4.23 9.41
N GLU A 61 14.75 5.23 9.40
CA GLU A 61 14.80 6.36 10.35
C GLU A 61 14.68 5.87 11.80
N GLN A 62 13.75 4.95 12.10
CA GLN A 62 13.62 4.34 13.42
C GLN A 62 14.85 3.51 13.83
N THR A 63 15.49 2.85 12.88
CA THR A 63 16.66 1.98 13.14
C THR A 63 17.93 2.80 13.36
N THR A 64 18.06 3.96 12.69
CA THR A 64 19.29 4.76 12.69
C THR A 64 19.46 5.55 13.99
N ASP A 65 18.38 6.02 14.60
CA ASP A 65 18.43 6.70 15.90
C ASP A 65 17.34 6.19 16.86
N PRO A 66 17.61 5.08 17.59
CA PRO A 66 16.69 4.53 18.57
C PRO A 66 16.28 5.54 19.66
N GLN A 67 17.12 6.55 19.93
CA GLN A 67 16.86 7.57 20.94
C GLN A 67 15.75 8.55 20.51
N THR A 68 15.43 8.60 19.21
CA THR A 68 14.29 9.40 18.74
C THR A 68 12.95 8.74 19.03
N HIS A 69 12.92 7.44 19.30
CA HIS A 69 11.68 6.71 19.49
C HIS A 69 10.92 7.22 20.73
N PRO A 70 9.61 7.53 20.62
CA PRO A 70 8.86 8.15 21.73
C PRO A 70 8.87 7.34 23.04
N LEU A 71 8.94 6.01 22.96
CA LEU A 71 9.05 5.16 24.14
C LEU A 71 10.43 5.26 24.80
N ILE A 72 11.51 5.36 24.01
CA ILE A 72 12.86 5.52 24.55
C ILE A 72 12.97 6.87 25.26
N LYS A 73 12.47 7.96 24.64
CA LYS A 73 12.40 9.27 25.32
C LYS A 73 11.63 9.25 26.64
N LYS A 74 10.54 8.48 26.73
CA LYS A 74 9.79 8.33 27.99
C LYS A 74 10.57 7.57 29.05
N ILE A 75 11.33 6.55 28.66
CA ILE A 75 12.21 5.80 29.57
C ILE A 75 13.31 6.72 30.09
N ASP A 76 13.97 7.47 29.21
CA ASP A 76 15.02 8.43 29.58
C ASP A 76 14.48 9.49 30.54
N GLN A 77 13.29 10.02 30.27
CA GLN A 77 12.65 11.00 31.16
C GLN A 77 12.32 10.41 32.53
N TRP A 78 11.78 9.19 32.58
CA TRP A 78 11.53 8.49 33.84
C TRP A 78 12.83 8.23 34.62
N GLU A 79 13.91 7.86 33.94
CA GLU A 79 15.22 7.64 34.55
C GLU A 79 15.76 8.94 35.17
N GLN A 80 15.76 10.04 34.41
CA GLN A 80 16.19 11.35 34.89
C GLN A 80 15.35 11.84 36.07
N ASP A 81 14.02 11.69 36.00
CA ASP A 81 13.12 12.06 37.11
C ASP A 81 13.40 11.23 38.36
N SER A 82 13.71 9.94 38.20
CA SER A 82 14.04 9.04 39.31
C SER A 82 15.38 9.41 39.95
N ILE A 83 16.41 9.68 39.14
CA ILE A 83 17.71 10.16 39.60
C ILE A 83 17.54 11.46 40.38
N ASN A 84 16.79 12.43 39.84
CA ASN A 84 16.52 13.70 40.50
C ASN A 84 15.83 13.51 41.86
N LYS A 85 14.83 12.63 41.95
CA LYS A 85 14.14 12.35 43.22
C LYS A 85 15.03 11.70 44.27
N ILE A 86 15.91 10.78 43.87
CA ILE A 86 16.75 10.00 44.79
C ILE A 86 17.95 10.82 45.25
N PHE A 87 18.60 11.53 44.33
CA PHE A 87 19.90 12.17 44.58
C PHE A 87 19.83 13.68 44.76
N PHE A 88 18.74 14.33 44.29
CA PHE A 88 18.53 15.78 44.43
C PHE A 88 17.10 16.09 44.94
N PRO A 89 16.70 15.55 46.10
CA PRO A 89 15.40 15.86 46.68
C PRO A 89 15.33 17.38 46.92
N LYS A 90 14.33 18.03 46.30
CA LYS A 90 14.01 19.42 46.62
C LYS A 90 13.08 19.41 47.83
N ASP A 91 13.52 20.10 48.88
CA ASP A 91 12.80 20.32 50.15
C ASP A 91 11.41 20.96 49.95
#